data_AF-A0A258QZD0-F1
#
_entry.id   AF-A0A258QZD0-F1
#
_cell.length_a   1.000
_cell.length_b   1.000
_cell.length_c   1.000
_cell.angle_alpha   90.00
_cell.angle_beta   90.00
_cell.angle_gamma   90.00
#
_symmetry.space_group_name_H-M   'P 1'
#
loop_
_entity.id
_entity.type
_entity.pdbx_description
1 polymer ?
#
loop_
_entity_poly.entity_id
_entity_poly.type
_entity_poly.pdbx_seq_one_letter_code
_entity_poly.pdbx_strand_id
1 'polypeptide(L)'
;MQPGDTVLFITDGITEAMNAELEEFGAARVKAVFDAHAGRGAAECIALLLAAVDEFTGGIAQSDDITCLAVCHRPPVHPTPALC
;
A
#
# COMPACT_ATOMS: atom_id res chain seq x y z
N MET A 1 4.51 16.56 -5.22
CA MET A 1 5.33 15.39 -4.87
C MET A 1 6.80 15.76 -4.91
N GLN A 2 7.51 15.55 -3.82
CA GLN A 2 8.96 15.69 -3.68
C GLN A 2 9.63 14.31 -3.73
N PRO A 3 10.95 14.21 -4.03
CA PRO A 3 11.66 12.94 -3.90
C PRO A 3 11.49 12.36 -2.49
N GLY A 4 11.16 11.07 -2.42
CA GLY A 4 10.79 10.38 -1.18
C GLY A 4 9.29 10.20 -0.99
N ASP A 5 8.45 11.02 -1.64
CA ASP A 5 6.99 10.89 -1.54
C ASP A 5 6.53 9.58 -2.20
N THR A 6 5.55 8.96 -1.54
CA THR A 6 4.80 7.82 -2.07
C THR A 6 3.33 8.18 -2.17
N VAL A 7 2.70 7.82 -3.28
CA VAL A 7 1.25 7.93 -3.47
C VAL A 7 0.68 6.55 -3.65
N LEU A 8 -0.38 6.25 -2.90
CA LEU A 8 -1.10 4.99 -2.95
C LEU A 8 -2.49 5.24 -3.56
N PHE A 9 -2.83 4.46 -4.56
CA PHE A 9 -4.14 4.38 -5.19
C PHE A 9 -4.74 3.01 -4.85
N ILE A 10 -6.01 2.99 -4.46
CA ILE A 10 -6.75 1.77 -4.12
C ILE A 10 -8.15 1.83 -4.72
N THR A 11 -8.75 0.67 -4.94
CA THR A 11 -10.20 0.54 -5.12
C THR A 11 -10.89 0.39 -3.77
N ASP A 12 -12.21 0.54 -3.76
CA ASP A 12 -13.09 0.28 -2.61
C ASP A 12 -13.01 -1.17 -2.11
N GLY A 13 -12.73 -2.15 -2.97
CA GLY A 13 -12.45 -3.54 -2.55
C GLY A 13 -11.36 -3.68 -1.47
N ILE A 14 -10.45 -2.72 -1.29
CA ILE A 14 -9.53 -2.66 -0.13
C ILE A 14 -10.25 -2.15 1.14
N THR A 15 -11.00 -1.06 1.04
CA THR A 15 -11.62 -0.43 2.21
C THR A 15 -12.84 -1.19 2.70
N GLU A 16 -13.58 -1.82 1.80
CA GLU A 16 -14.78 -2.61 2.09
C GLU A 16 -14.46 -4.08 2.42
N ALA A 17 -13.18 -4.46 2.44
CA ALA A 17 -12.77 -5.81 2.81
C ALA A 17 -13.27 -6.17 4.22
N MET A 18 -14.03 -7.25 4.35
CA MET A 18 -14.76 -7.61 5.57
C MET A 18 -14.09 -8.75 6.35
N ASN A 19 -14.13 -8.63 7.67
CA ASN A 19 -13.81 -9.71 8.60
C ASN A 19 -15.04 -10.57 8.95
N ALA A 20 -14.89 -11.53 9.87
CA ALA A 20 -15.96 -12.46 10.26
C ALA A 20 -17.12 -11.75 10.97
N GLU A 21 -16.83 -10.62 11.60
CA GLU A 21 -17.77 -9.78 12.32
C GLU A 21 -18.51 -8.79 11.41
N LEU A 22 -18.30 -8.85 10.09
CA LEU A 22 -18.84 -7.93 9.09
C LEU A 22 -18.37 -6.48 9.27
N GLU A 23 -17.19 -6.29 9.88
CA GLU A 23 -16.54 -5.00 9.95
C GLU A 23 -15.66 -4.80 8.72
N GLU A 24 -15.72 -3.60 8.14
CA GLU A 24 -14.87 -3.18 7.04
C GLU A 24 -13.46 -2.80 7.52
N PHE A 25 -12.46 -3.06 6.68
CA PHE A 25 -11.07 -2.66 6.93
C PHE A 25 -10.96 -1.13 7.09
N GLY A 26 -11.60 -0.40 6.17
CA GLY A 26 -11.80 1.04 6.24
C GLY A 26 -10.56 1.90 5.95
N ALA A 27 -10.80 3.15 5.55
CA ALA A 27 -9.75 4.10 5.18
C ALA A 27 -8.79 4.45 6.32
N ALA A 28 -9.25 4.37 7.58
CA ALA A 28 -8.42 4.64 8.74
C ALA A 28 -7.27 3.63 8.90
N ARG A 29 -7.54 2.32 8.68
CA ARG A 29 -6.51 1.28 8.74
C ARG A 29 -5.58 1.36 7.53
N VAL A 30 -6.10 1.63 6.34
CA VAL A 30 -5.27 1.92 5.15
C VAL A 30 -4.26 3.03 5.45
N LYS A 31 -4.74 4.15 6.01
CA LYS A 31 -3.88 5.29 6.36
C LYS A 31 -2.85 4.92 7.42
N ALA A 32 -3.24 4.19 8.46
CA ALA A 32 -2.33 3.77 9.52
C ALA A 32 -1.19 2.88 8.99
N VAL A 33 -1.52 1.89 8.13
CA VAL A 33 -0.53 1.02 7.48
C VAL A 33 0.39 1.84 6.59
N PHE A 34 -0.17 2.76 5.80
CA PHE A 34 0.60 3.59 4.89
C PHE A 34 1.56 4.56 5.62
N ASP A 35 1.09 5.24 6.65
CA ASP A 35 1.89 6.18 7.45
C ASP A 35 3.04 5.47 8.17
N ALA A 36 2.80 4.27 8.71
CA ALA A 36 3.83 3.49 9.41
C ALA A 36 4.97 3.02 8.49
N HIS A 37 4.76 3.02 7.17
CA HIS A 37 5.68 2.46 6.20
C HIS A 37 6.01 3.42 5.05
N ALA A 38 5.74 4.72 5.24
CA ALA A 38 6.08 5.76 4.29
C ALA A 38 7.60 5.74 4.00
N GLY A 39 7.97 5.87 2.72
CA GLY A 39 9.37 5.92 2.28
C GLY A 39 10.06 4.55 2.12
N ARG A 40 9.39 3.43 2.42
CA ARG A 40 9.94 2.07 2.20
C ARG A 40 9.91 1.62 0.72
N GLY A 41 9.22 2.38 -0.13
CA GLY A 41 9.13 2.12 -1.56
C GLY A 41 7.85 1.36 -1.95
N ALA A 42 7.48 1.47 -3.23
CA ALA A 42 6.14 1.12 -3.71
C ALA A 42 5.78 -0.35 -3.47
N ALA A 43 6.69 -1.27 -3.80
CA ALA A 43 6.47 -2.70 -3.66
C ALA A 43 6.27 -3.11 -2.21
N GLU A 44 7.06 -2.54 -1.29
CA GLU A 44 6.94 -2.84 0.13
C GLU A 44 5.64 -2.26 0.72
N CYS A 45 5.26 -1.04 0.32
CA CYS A 45 3.97 -0.46 0.72
C CYS A 45 2.77 -1.32 0.27
N ILE A 46 2.80 -1.85 -0.97
CA ILE A 46 1.75 -2.75 -1.48
C ILE A 46 1.71 -4.05 -0.67
N ALA A 47 2.86 -4.70 -0.47
CA ALA A 47 2.92 -5.98 0.25
C ALA A 47 2.39 -5.86 1.69
N LEU A 48 2.73 -4.79 2.38
CA LEU A 48 2.29 -4.54 3.75
C LEU A 48 0.80 -4.22 3.84
N LEU A 49 0.26 -3.46 2.89
CA LEU A 49 -1.18 -3.21 2.83
C LEU A 49 -1.96 -4.51 2.61
N LEU A 50 -1.53 -5.34 1.65
CA LEU A 50 -2.19 -6.61 1.37
C LEU A 50 -2.10 -7.58 2.57
N ALA A 51 -0.95 -7.64 3.25
CA ALA A 51 -0.79 -8.44 4.45
C ALA A 51 -1.72 -7.96 5.59
N ALA A 52 -1.86 -6.64 5.77
CA ALA A 52 -2.76 -6.10 6.79
C ALA A 52 -4.25 -6.37 6.48
N VAL A 53 -4.63 -6.35 5.21
CA VAL A 53 -5.99 -6.73 4.77
C VAL A 53 -6.22 -8.22 4.98
N ASP A 54 -5.27 -9.08 4.62
CA ASP A 54 -5.36 -10.53 4.82
C ASP A 54 -5.46 -10.89 6.32
N GLU A 55 -4.61 -10.29 7.15
CA GLU A 55 -4.65 -10.45 8.61
C GLU A 55 -5.99 -9.99 9.21
N PHE A 56 -6.51 -8.83 8.78
CA PHE A 56 -7.78 -8.31 9.27
C PHE A 56 -8.97 -9.18 8.87
N THR A 57 -8.99 -9.62 7.61
CA THR A 57 -10.09 -10.45 7.07
C THR A 57 -10.04 -11.89 7.57
N GLY A 58 -8.90 -12.34 8.10
CA GLY A 58 -8.71 -13.71 8.57
C GLY A 58 -8.81 -14.75 7.44
N GLY A 59 -8.50 -14.36 6.20
CA GLY A 59 -8.59 -15.23 5.02
C GLY A 59 -10.03 -15.49 4.54
N ILE A 60 -11.02 -14.71 5.02
CA ILE A 60 -12.39 -14.78 4.50
C ILE A 60 -12.42 -14.33 3.04
N ALA A 61 -13.22 -15.01 2.23
CA ALA A 61 -13.41 -14.65 0.84
C ALA A 61 -14.02 -13.25 0.73
N GLN A 62 -13.40 -12.39 -0.07
CA GLN A 62 -13.84 -11.01 -0.28
C GLN A 62 -14.93 -10.95 -1.36
N SER A 63 -15.83 -9.99 -1.21
CA SER A 63 -16.98 -9.81 -2.10
C SER A 63 -16.67 -9.05 -3.39
N ASP A 64 -15.51 -8.38 -3.45
CA ASP A 64 -15.09 -7.55 -4.58
C ASP A 64 -13.58 -7.72 -4.88
N ASP A 65 -13.15 -7.25 -6.05
CA ASP A 65 -11.77 -7.31 -6.50
C ASP A 65 -10.88 -6.32 -5.72
N ILE A 66 -9.82 -6.84 -5.12
CA ILE A 66 -8.79 -6.04 -4.47
C ILE A 66 -7.77 -5.54 -5.51
N THR A 67 -7.68 -4.22 -5.68
CA THR A 67 -6.67 -3.57 -6.52
C THR A 67 -5.96 -2.45 -5.78
N CYS A 68 -4.64 -2.39 -5.90
CA CYS A 68 -3.84 -1.26 -5.40
C CYS A 68 -2.64 -0.96 -6.33
N LEU A 69 -2.23 0.32 -6.34
CA LEU A 69 -1.08 0.83 -7.09
C LEU A 69 -0.33 1.82 -6.21
N ALA A 70 0.99 1.65 -6.09
CA ALA A 70 1.85 2.60 -5.40
C ALA A 70 2.85 3.22 -6.38
N VAL A 71 3.03 4.54 -6.29
CA VAL A 71 4.00 5.31 -7.07
C VAL A 71 4.94 6.02 -6.10
N CYS A 72 6.23 5.75 -6.19
CA CYS A 72 7.26 6.42 -5.41
C CYS A 72 8.07 7.38 -6.28
N HIS A 73 8.15 8.63 -5.87
CA HIS A 73 9.06 9.58 -6.49
C HIS A 73 10.46 9.36 -5.94
N ARG A 74 11.33 8.74 -6.73
CA ARG A 74 12.74 8.58 -6.36
C ARG A 74 13.53 9.83 -6.77
N PRO A 75 14.57 10.21 -6.00
CA PRO A 75 15.49 11.23 -6.47
C PRO A 75 16.14 10.79 -7.79
N PRO A 76 16.50 11.74 -8.67
CA PRO A 76 17.20 11.43 -9.90
C PRO A 76 18.52 10.72 -9.57
N VAL A 77 18.74 9.56 -10.20
CA VAL A 77 20.01 8.84 -10.10
C VAL A 77 21.00 9.62 -10.97
N HIS A 78 21.95 10.33 -10.34
CA HIS A 78 23.10 10.85 -11.08
C HIS A 78 23.99 9.66 -11.46
N PRO A 79 24.21 9.38 -12.77
CA PRO A 79 25.17 8.36 -13.14
C PRO A 79 26.55 8.80 -12.65
N THR A 80 27.19 7.98 -11.82
CA THR A 80 28.61 8.16 -11.49
C THR A 80 29.39 8.07 -12.81
N PRO A 81 30.18 9.08 -13.20
CA PRO A 81 31.00 8.96 -14.39
C PRO A 81 31.96 7.79 -14.18
N ALA A 82 32.01 6.87 -15.14
CA ALA A 82 33.04 5.85 -15.18
C ALA A 82 34.40 6.57 -15.22
N LEU A 83 35.20 6.40 -14.17
CA LEU A 83 36.61 6.79 -14.20
C LEU A 83 37.29 5.86 -15.22
N CYS A 84 37.67 6.43 -16.36
CA CYS A 84 38.58 5.81 -17.33
C CYS A 84 40.01 5.75 -16.76
#